data_AF-A0A963DR27-F1
#
_entry.id   AF-A0A963DR27-F1
#
_cell.length_a   1.000
_cell.length_b   1.000
_cell.length_c   1.000
_cell.angle_alpha   90.00
_cell.angle_beta   90.00
_cell.angle_gamma   90.00
#
_symmetry.space_group_name_H-M   'P 1'
#
loop_
_entity.id
_entity.type
_entity.pdbx_description
1 polymer ?
#
loop_
_entity_poly.entity_id
_entity_poly.type
_entity_poly.pdbx_seq_one_letter_code
_entity_poly.pdbx_strand_id
1 'polypeptide(L)'
;MHFSIWELLLILVIVLVLFGGSRLRNLGSDLGSAIRGFRDAMKEGGKPETPEEENPKKLEHSTVQSSVGGDATAGLRDPLAKERDKV
;
A
#
# COMPACT_ATOMS: atom_id res chain seq x y z
N MET A 1 -37.66 -2.98 -21.64
CA MET A 1 -36.61 -3.93 -21.19
C MET A 1 -35.56 -3.09 -20.47
N HIS A 2 -35.82 -2.76 -19.21
CA HIS A 2 -34.98 -1.80 -18.48
C HIS A 2 -33.90 -2.61 -17.77
N PHE A 3 -32.69 -2.69 -18.32
CA PHE A 3 -31.55 -3.10 -17.52
C PHE A 3 -31.16 -1.91 -16.64
N SER A 4 -31.87 -1.76 -15.52
CA SER A 4 -31.62 -0.68 -14.58
C SER A 4 -30.40 -1.02 -13.74
N ILE A 5 -29.70 0.01 -13.26
CA ILE A 5 -28.51 -0.13 -12.40
C ILE A 5 -28.80 -1.04 -11.19
N TRP A 6 -30.04 -1.05 -10.71
CA TRP A 6 -30.52 -1.91 -9.64
C TRP A 6 -30.44 -3.42 -9.94
N GLU A 7 -30.74 -3.84 -11.16
CA GLU A 7 -30.68 -5.26 -11.56
C GLU A 7 -29.23 -5.71 -11.69
N LEU A 8 -28.35 -4.85 -12.20
CA LEU A 8 -26.91 -5.11 -12.27
C LEU A 8 -26.29 -5.28 -10.88
N LEU A 9 -26.70 -4.48 -9.89
CA LEU A 9 -26.24 -4.64 -8.51
C LEU A 9 -26.68 -5.98 -7.90
N LEU A 10 -27.93 -6.40 -8.13
CA LEU A 10 -28.42 -7.68 -7.62
C LEU A 10 -27.64 -8.86 -8.22
N ILE A 11 -27.39 -8.83 -9.53
CA ILE A 11 -26.59 -9.85 -10.22
C ILE A 11 -25.14 -9.84 -9.72
N LEU A 12 -24.55 -8.66 -9.52
CA LEU A 12 -23.19 -8.51 -8.99
C LEU A 12 -23.05 -9.18 -7.62
N VAL A 13 -24.01 -8.96 -6.71
CA VAL A 13 -24.01 -9.58 -5.37
C VAL A 13 -24.03 -11.10 -5.48
N ILE A 14 -24.89 -11.68 -6.33
CA ILE A 14 -24.96 -13.13 -6.52
C ILE A 14 -23.65 -13.68 -7.06
N VAL A 15 -23.04 -13.03 -8.05
CA VAL A 15 -21.74 -13.43 -8.61
C VAL A 15 -20.64 -13.39 -7.53
N LEU A 16 -20.60 -12.36 -6.69
CA LEU A 16 -19.63 -12.28 -5.59
C LEU A 16 -19.79 -13.41 -4.58
N VAL A 17 -21.03 -13.84 -4.30
CA VAL A 17 -21.29 -14.97 -3.38
C VAL A 17 -20.90 -16.31 -4.01
N LEU A 18 -21.21 -16.52 -5.29
CA LEU A 18 -20.89 -17.77 -6.00
C LEU A 18 -19.39 -17.94 -6.27
N PHE A 19 -18.73 -16.88 -6.72
CA PHE A 19 -17.30 -16.91 -7.04
C PHE A 19 -16.43 -16.65 -5.80
N GLY A 20 -17.00 -16.03 -4.76
CA GLY A 20 -16.24 -15.49 -3.64
C GLY A 20 -15.46 -14.24 -4.04
N GLY A 21 -15.38 -13.25 -3.15
CA GLY A 21 -14.64 -11.99 -3.41
C GLY A 21 -13.16 -12.19 -3.71
N SER A 22 -12.55 -13.31 -3.27
CA SER A 22 -11.14 -13.63 -3.50
C SER A 22 -10.81 -13.85 -4.98
N ARG A 23 -11.64 -14.64 -5.70
CA ARG A 23 -11.45 -14.92 -7.13
C ARG A 23 -11.63 -13.64 -7.96
N LEU A 24 -12.69 -12.88 -7.65
CA LEU A 24 -13.00 -11.62 -8.32
C LEU A 24 -11.94 -10.55 -8.08
N ARG A 25 -11.32 -10.49 -6.90
CA ARG A 25 -10.27 -9.53 -6.60
C ARG A 25 -8.95 -9.88 -7.29
N ASN A 26 -8.58 -11.16 -7.34
CA ASN A 26 -7.37 -11.58 -8.03
C ASN A 26 -7.48 -11.33 -9.55
N LEU A 27 -8.57 -11.77 -10.18
CA LEU A 27 -8.80 -11.54 -11.62
C LEU A 27 -9.10 -10.06 -11.93
N GLY A 28 -9.83 -9.38 -11.05
CA GLY A 28 -10.17 -7.98 -11.21
C GLY A 28 -9.00 -7.03 -10.99
N SER A 29 -7.97 -7.42 -10.23
CA SER A 29 -6.75 -6.61 -10.09
C SER A 29 -5.94 -6.58 -11.39
N ASP A 30 -5.79 -7.73 -12.04
CA ASP A 30 -5.09 -7.84 -13.34
C ASP A 30 -5.85 -7.11 -14.45
N LEU A 31 -7.13 -7.44 -14.61
CA LEU A 31 -7.99 -6.80 -15.61
C LEU A 31 -8.19 -5.31 -15.33
N GLY A 32 -8.31 -4.94 -14.05
CA GLY A 32 -8.45 -3.56 -13.63
C GLY A 32 -7.23 -2.72 -13.96
N SER A 33 -6.02 -3.27 -13.80
CA SER A 33 -4.77 -2.58 -14.13
C SER A 33 -4.65 -2.35 -15.64
N ALA A 34 -5.00 -3.35 -16.46
CA ALA A 34 -5.01 -3.22 -17.92
C ALA A 34 -6.05 -2.18 -18.41
N ILE A 35 -7.26 -2.20 -17.84
CA ILE A 35 -8.32 -1.24 -18.18
C ILE A 35 -7.97 0.18 -17.69
N ARG A 36 -7.26 0.32 -16.57
CA ARG A 36 -6.79 1.61 -16.05
C ARG A 36 -5.86 2.29 -17.03
N GLY A 37 -4.81 1.58 -17.48
CA GLY A 37 -3.86 2.10 -18.48
C GLY A 37 -4.54 2.47 -19.80
N PHE A 38 -5.53 1.70 -20.24
CA PHE A 38 -6.34 2.05 -21.41
C PHE A 38 -7.15 3.33 -21.20
N ARG A 39 -7.79 3.51 -20.04
CA ARG A 39 -8.57 4.72 -19.70
C ARG A 39 -7.70 5.96 -19.50
N ASP A 40 -6.45 5.78 -19.08
CA ASP A 40 -5.48 6.85 -18.93
C ASP A 40 -4.93 7.25 -20.31
N ALA A 41 -4.51 6.30 -21.15
CA ALA A 41 -4.08 6.56 -22.53
C ALA A 41 -5.18 7.21 -23.41
N MET A 42 -6.43 6.79 -23.27
CA MET A 42 -7.57 7.42 -23.97
C MET A 42 -7.83 8.86 -23.52
N LYS A 43 -7.42 9.24 -22.31
CA LYS A 43 -7.53 10.62 -21.82
C LYS A 43 -6.31 11.47 -22.16
N GLU A 44 -5.12 10.85 -22.21
CA GLU A 44 -3.87 11.46 -22.65
C GLU A 44 -3.95 11.83 -24.14
N GLY A 45 -4.46 10.93 -25.00
CA GLY A 45 -4.58 11.14 -26.45
C GLY A 45 -5.53 12.26 -26.88
N GLY A 46 -6.19 12.94 -25.94
CA GLY A 46 -7.02 14.13 -26.17
C GLY A 46 -6.46 15.42 -25.57
N LYS A 47 -5.27 15.40 -24.96
CA LYS A 47 -4.68 16.56 -24.27
C LYS A 47 -3.22 16.73 -24.72
N PRO A 48 -2.79 17.94 -25.13
CA PRO A 48 -1.41 18.16 -25.55
C PRO A 48 -0.45 17.86 -24.39
N GLU A 49 0.54 17.03 -24.71
CA GLU A 49 1.60 16.49 -23.87
C GLU A 49 2.13 17.52 -22.84
N THR A 50 2.02 17.22 -21.55
CA THR A 50 2.90 17.80 -20.52
C THR A 50 3.48 16.65 -19.71
N PRO A 51 4.81 16.46 -19.63
CA PRO A 51 5.40 15.33 -18.94
C PRO A 51 5.18 15.48 -17.43
N GLU A 52 4.27 14.71 -16.84
CA GLU A 52 4.15 14.59 -15.39
C GLU A 52 4.91 13.35 -14.90
N GLU A 53 6.02 13.68 -14.23
CA GLU A 53 6.86 12.92 -13.32
C GLU A 53 6.27 11.61 -12.74
N GLU A 54 7.04 10.55 -12.99
CA GLU A 54 7.11 9.32 -12.22
C GLU A 54 6.95 9.57 -10.71
N ASN A 55 5.95 8.93 -10.07
CA ASN A 55 5.82 8.90 -8.62
C ASN A 55 6.43 7.59 -8.07
N PRO A 56 7.67 7.59 -7.54
CA PRO A 56 8.28 6.39 -7.00
C PRO A 56 7.84 6.22 -5.54
N LYS A 57 6.64 5.70 -5.29
CA LYS A 57 6.25 5.27 -3.93
C LYS A 57 5.38 4.02 -3.94
N LYS A 58 5.98 2.85 -4.19
CA LYS A 58 5.66 1.62 -3.43
C LYS A 58 6.69 0.51 -3.63
N LEU A 59 7.86 0.65 -3.00
CA LEU A 59 8.66 -0.49 -2.55
C LEU A 59 8.72 -0.45 -1.02
N GLU A 60 7.67 -0.92 -0.38
CA GLU A 60 7.71 -1.33 1.02
C GLU A 60 7.94 -2.85 1.02
N HIS A 61 9.20 -3.25 0.87
CA HIS A 61 9.68 -4.58 1.20
C HIS A 61 10.42 -4.49 2.53
N SER A 62 9.90 -5.23 3.49
CA SER A 62 10.42 -5.51 4.84
C SER A 62 11.94 -5.62 4.91
N THR A 63 12.58 -4.89 5.84
CA THR A 63 13.87 -5.24 6.47
C THR A 63 14.07 -4.40 7.75
N VAL A 64 13.94 -5.08 8.90
CA VAL A 64 14.77 -4.91 10.12
C VAL A 64 14.52 -3.67 11.03
N GLN A 65 13.74 -3.91 12.08
CA GLN A 65 14.16 -3.84 13.50
C GLN A 65 15.32 -2.87 13.84
N SER A 66 15.00 -1.69 14.40
CA SER A 66 15.65 -1.11 15.59
C SER A 66 15.23 0.35 15.81
N SER A 67 14.20 0.57 16.62
CA SER A 67 14.02 1.81 17.38
C SER A 67 12.84 1.67 18.37
N VAL A 68 13.06 0.90 19.43
CA VAL A 68 12.46 1.29 20.71
C VAL A 68 13.60 1.94 21.47
N GLY A 69 13.64 3.27 21.36
CA GLY A 69 14.55 4.11 22.10
C GLY A 69 14.28 3.97 23.59
N GLY A 70 15.39 3.88 24.35
CA GLY A 70 15.38 4.03 25.78
C GLY A 70 14.94 5.44 26.13
N ASP A 71 13.81 5.52 26.84
CA ASP A 71 13.34 6.69 27.53
C ASP A 71 14.06 6.85 28.88
N ALA A 72 14.23 8.10 29.26
CA ALA A 72 15.03 8.55 30.38
C ALA A 72 14.50 8.07 31.73
N THR A 73 15.28 7.32 32.50
CA THR A 73 15.21 7.33 33.96
C THR A 73 16.53 6.90 34.61
N ALA A 74 16.96 7.70 35.59
CA ALA A 74 17.84 7.34 36.70
C ALA A 74 19.28 6.89 36.39
N GLY A 75 20.22 7.84 36.50
CA GLY A 75 21.61 7.47 36.80
C GLY A 75 22.63 8.53 36.47
N LEU A 76 22.79 9.52 37.35
CA LEU A 76 24.01 10.30 37.49
C LEU A 76 25.13 9.34 37.96
N ARG A 77 25.67 8.51 37.05
CA ARG A 77 26.78 7.59 37.31
C ARG A 77 28.08 8.32 37.03
N ASP A 78 28.45 9.08 38.04
CA ASP A 78 29.80 9.40 38.48
C ASP A 78 30.95 8.75 37.67
N PRO A 79 31.71 9.52 36.85
CA PRO A 79 32.89 9.02 36.15
C PRO A 79 34.15 8.93 37.05
N LEU A 80 34.05 9.09 38.38
CA LEU A 80 35.22 9.14 39.28
C LEU A 80 35.46 7.90 40.15
N ALA A 81 34.77 6.77 39.92
CA ALA A 81 34.90 5.60 40.78
C ALA A 81 35.12 4.28 40.04
N LYS A 82 36.33 4.02 39.52
CA LYS A 82 37.05 2.76 39.81
C LYS A 82 38.48 2.76 39.28
N GLU A 83 39.29 3.65 39.83
CA GLU A 83 40.67 3.30 40.18
C GLU A 83 40.61 2.07 41.11
N ARG A 84 40.86 0.85 40.59
CA ARG A 84 41.26 -0.37 41.34
C ARG A 84 41.92 -1.42 40.41
N ASP A 85 42.75 -0.98 39.47
CA ASP A 85 43.84 -1.79 38.89
C ASP A 85 45.08 -1.79 39.79
N LYS A 86 44.87 -2.09 41.08
CA LYS A 86 45.96 -2.23 42.04
C LYS A 86 45.57 -3.17 43.17
N VAL A 87 45.60 -4.48 42.89
CA VAL A 87 46.14 -5.56 43.73
C VAL A 87 46.27 -6.83 42.91
#